data_AF-A0A7J4QZZ8-F1
#
_entry.id   AF-A0A7J4QZZ8-F1
#
_cell.length_a   1.000
_cell.length_b   1.000
_cell.length_c   1.000
_cell.angle_alpha   90.00
_cell.angle_beta   90.00
_cell.angle_gamma   90.00
#
_symmetry.space_group_name_H-M   'P 1'
#
loop_
_entity.id
_entity.type
_entity.pdbx_description
1 polymer ?
#
loop_
_entity_poly.entity_id
_entity_poly.type
_entity_poly.pdbx_seq_one_letter_code
_entity_poly.pdbx_strand_id
1 'polypeptide(L)'
;MQQRMLAVFLALTMLLISTSGCIGLLQGREFMEHLRGDVKQDTDIQTTAIEHYFSNAEVNVEWNEKFTIDSEVTRIGVYFKTEMAGEIIRDLAPAIFDIREVEVTIRDPNGKIEYNATHDTTKSAPYVLIEPELGGKFVSGEWDIEVVGTGGGFLTEQDNFLLSVDVTRTCTIYPQDDVCVVD
;
A
#
# COMPACT_ATOMS: atom_id res chain seq x y z
N MET A 1 29.65 49.49 54.64
CA MET A 1 29.88 48.17 53.98
C MET A 1 28.61 47.59 53.33
N GLN A 2 27.41 47.70 53.94
CA GLN A 2 26.16 47.15 53.39
C GLN A 2 25.78 47.64 51.98
N GLN A 3 25.90 48.94 51.67
CA GLN A 3 25.54 49.47 50.34
C GLN A 3 26.42 48.92 49.19
N ARG A 4 27.70 48.61 49.45
CA ARG A 4 28.60 48.04 48.44
C ARG A 4 28.26 46.58 48.13
N MET A 5 27.85 45.80 49.14
CA MET A 5 27.38 44.43 48.92
C MET A 5 26.07 44.39 48.13
N LEU A 6 25.18 45.35 48.37
CA LEU A 6 23.88 45.42 47.69
C LEU A 6 24.05 45.76 46.19
N ALA A 7 24.96 46.68 45.85
CA ALA A 7 25.29 47.01 44.47
C ALA A 7 25.95 45.84 43.73
N VAL A 8 26.84 45.10 44.40
CA VAL A 8 27.46 43.90 43.82
C VAL A 8 26.42 42.80 43.58
N PHE A 9 25.50 42.59 44.51
CA PHE A 9 24.41 41.63 44.33
C PHE A 9 23.52 41.97 43.14
N LEU A 10 23.18 43.26 42.98
CA LEU A 10 22.30 43.74 41.92
C LEU A 10 22.98 43.70 40.54
N ALA A 11 24.29 43.93 40.48
CA ALA A 11 25.06 43.77 39.25
C ALA A 11 25.20 42.28 38.87
N LEU A 12 25.39 41.39 39.84
CA LEU A 12 25.51 39.95 39.60
C LEU A 12 24.18 39.35 39.09
N THR A 13 23.04 39.78 39.63
CA THR A 13 21.72 39.35 39.14
C THR A 13 21.45 39.83 37.73
N MET A 14 21.78 41.09 37.40
CA MET A 14 21.67 41.61 36.04
C MET A 14 22.55 40.84 35.04
N LEU A 15 23.77 40.48 35.46
CA LEU A 15 24.68 39.70 34.63
C LEU A 15 24.14 38.28 34.36
N LEU A 16 23.62 37.61 35.40
CA LEU A 16 23.03 36.27 35.29
C LEU A 16 21.81 36.26 34.35
N ILE A 17 20.95 37.28 34.44
CA ILE A 17 19.78 37.46 33.55
C ILE A 17 20.22 37.71 32.09
N SER A 18 21.34 38.42 31.89
CA SER A 18 21.88 38.67 30.55
C SER A 18 22.48 37.42 29.89
N THR A 19 23.07 36.51 30.68
CA THR A 19 23.65 35.25 30.18
C THR A 19 22.62 34.15 29.90
N SER A 20 21.43 34.22 30.52
CA SER A 20 20.33 33.28 30.24
C SER A 20 19.58 33.56 28.94
N GLY A 21 19.86 34.68 28.26
CA GLY A 21 19.10 35.12 27.08
C GLY A 21 19.11 34.14 25.92
N CYS A 22 20.25 33.52 25.59
CA CYS A 22 20.34 32.60 24.45
C CYS A 22 20.21 31.12 24.86
N ILE A 23 20.79 30.72 25.99
CA ILE A 23 20.69 29.35 26.52
C ILE A 23 19.27 29.05 27.01
N GLY A 24 18.59 30.03 27.63
CA GLY A 24 17.20 29.88 28.08
C GLY A 24 16.22 29.73 26.91
N LEU A 25 16.48 30.38 25.78
CA LEU A 25 15.70 30.19 24.55
C LEU A 25 15.94 28.82 23.92
N LEU A 26 17.16 28.28 24.00
CA LEU A 26 17.46 26.91 23.56
C LEU A 26 16.70 25.89 24.41
N GLN A 27 16.74 26.03 25.74
CA GLN A 27 15.97 25.17 26.65
C GLN A 27 14.46 25.31 26.42
N GLY A 28 13.97 26.52 26.14
CA GLY A 28 12.58 26.74 25.75
C GLY A 28 12.20 26.03 24.45
N ARG A 29 13.09 26.04 23.44
CA ARG A 29 12.86 25.32 22.18
C ARG A 29 12.83 23.81 22.38
N GLU A 30 13.80 23.23 23.11
CA GLU A 30 13.81 21.79 23.37
C GLU A 30 12.61 21.37 24.23
N PHE A 31 12.20 22.18 25.20
CA PHE A 31 11.01 21.91 26.00
C PHE A 31 9.73 21.91 25.14
N MET A 32 9.60 22.87 24.22
CA MET A 32 8.48 22.91 23.28
C MET A 32 8.51 21.74 22.30
N GLU A 33 9.68 21.31 21.84
CA GLU A 33 9.83 20.13 20.98
C GLU A 33 9.48 18.83 21.73
N HIS A 34 9.86 18.73 23.01
CA HIS A 34 9.49 17.61 23.85
C HIS A 34 7.97 17.52 24.10
N LEU A 35 7.30 18.67 24.20
CA LEU A 35 5.83 18.75 24.29
C LEU A 35 5.13 18.43 22.96
N ARG A 36 5.85 18.41 21.83
CA ARG A 36 5.30 18.06 20.51
C ARG A 36 4.85 16.59 20.46
N GLY A 37 5.46 15.73 21.27
CA GLY A 37 5.19 14.30 21.29
C GLY A 37 6.00 13.52 20.26
N ASP A 38 6.09 12.21 20.45
CA ASP A 38 6.85 11.33 19.57
C ASP A 38 6.13 11.10 18.24
N VAL A 39 6.94 10.94 17.21
CA VAL A 39 6.49 10.56 15.87
C VAL A 39 6.03 9.10 15.89
N LYS A 40 4.90 8.80 15.25
CA LYS A 40 4.37 7.42 15.15
C LYS A 40 4.63 6.86 13.75
N GLN A 41 4.96 5.58 13.68
CA GLN A 41 4.94 4.85 12.42
C GLN A 41 3.60 4.16 12.26
N ASP A 42 3.03 4.27 11.06
CA ASP A 42 1.82 3.57 10.65
C ASP A 42 2.02 2.95 9.27
N THR A 43 1.02 2.24 8.77
CA THR A 43 1.04 1.65 7.43
C THR A 43 -0.13 2.14 6.61
N ASP A 44 0.17 2.62 5.40
CA ASP A 44 -0.84 2.94 4.39
C ASP A 44 -0.96 1.79 3.40
N ILE A 45 -2.19 1.46 3.00
CA ILE A 45 -2.47 0.38 2.05
C ILE A 45 -3.18 0.98 0.85
N GLN A 46 -2.49 0.94 -0.29
CA GLN A 46 -3.07 1.30 -1.57
C GLN A 46 -3.50 0.03 -2.31
N THR A 47 -4.80 -0.09 -2.60
CA THR A 47 -5.36 -1.25 -3.30
C THR A 47 -5.72 -0.89 -4.74
N THR A 48 -5.21 -1.67 -5.69
CA THR A 48 -5.64 -1.68 -7.09
C THR A 48 -6.51 -2.91 -7.32
N ALA A 49 -7.78 -2.71 -7.65
CA ALA A 49 -8.74 -3.78 -7.87
C ALA A 49 -9.26 -3.79 -9.30
N ILE A 50 -9.32 -4.98 -9.90
CA ILE A 50 -9.92 -5.25 -11.21
C ILE A 50 -11.02 -6.27 -10.99
N GLU A 51 -12.26 -5.87 -11.26
CA GLU A 51 -13.42 -6.75 -11.21
C GLU A 51 -14.14 -6.74 -12.54
N HIS A 52 -14.65 -7.90 -12.95
CA HIS A 52 -15.45 -8.01 -14.17
C HIS A 52 -16.53 -9.08 -14.02
N TYR A 53 -17.66 -8.81 -14.67
CA TYR A 53 -18.79 -9.72 -14.79
C TYR A 53 -19.02 -10.01 -16.27
N PHE A 54 -18.89 -11.27 -16.65
CA PHE A 54 -19.11 -11.72 -18.01
C PHE A 54 -20.61 -11.74 -18.30
N SER A 55 -21.07 -10.74 -19.06
CA SER A 55 -22.49 -10.59 -19.38
C SER A 55 -22.93 -11.43 -20.58
N ASN A 56 -21.99 -11.71 -21.50
CA ASN A 56 -22.17 -12.52 -22.69
C ASN A 56 -21.01 -13.52 -22.81
N ALA A 57 -20.96 -14.31 -23.88
CA ALA A 57 -19.79 -15.10 -24.20
C ALA A 57 -18.66 -14.19 -24.69
N GLU A 58 -17.65 -13.99 -23.85
CA GLU A 58 -16.48 -13.16 -24.09
C GLU A 58 -15.25 -14.08 -24.09
N VAL A 59 -14.38 -13.93 -25.10
CA VAL A 59 -13.24 -14.83 -25.31
C VAL A 59 -11.97 -14.02 -25.43
N ASN A 60 -10.97 -14.36 -24.61
CA ASN A 60 -9.65 -13.73 -24.56
C ASN A 60 -9.73 -12.20 -24.48
N VAL A 61 -10.56 -11.69 -23.56
CA VAL A 61 -10.62 -10.26 -23.27
C VAL A 61 -9.51 -9.92 -22.30
N GLU A 62 -8.83 -8.79 -22.54
CA GLU A 62 -7.70 -8.33 -21.75
C GLU A 62 -8.07 -7.12 -20.90
N TRP A 63 -7.68 -7.13 -19.62
CA TRP A 63 -7.73 -5.99 -18.71
C TRP A 63 -6.33 -5.71 -18.22
N ASN A 64 -5.78 -4.58 -18.66
CA ASN A 64 -4.43 -4.14 -18.34
C ASN A 64 -4.49 -2.94 -17.43
N GLU A 65 -3.87 -3.05 -16.25
CA GLU A 65 -3.80 -1.98 -15.26
C GLU A 65 -2.36 -1.81 -14.78
N LYS A 66 -2.06 -0.68 -14.15
CA LYS A 66 -0.72 -0.39 -13.63
C LYS A 66 -0.79 0.07 -12.19
N PHE A 67 0.26 -0.20 -11.43
CA PHE A 67 0.44 0.35 -10.10
C PHE A 67 1.89 0.74 -9.86
N THR A 68 2.11 1.73 -8.99
CA THR A 68 3.43 2.31 -8.75
C THR A 68 4.02 1.81 -7.44
N ILE A 69 5.30 1.45 -7.50
CA ILE A 69 6.11 1.04 -6.37
C ILE A 69 7.25 2.03 -6.15
N ASP A 70 7.36 2.51 -4.92
CA ASP A 70 8.44 3.36 -4.44
C ASP A 70 9.38 2.59 -3.48
N SER A 71 10.34 3.28 -2.87
CA SER A 71 11.28 2.68 -1.93
C SER A 71 10.69 2.30 -0.57
N GLU A 72 9.51 2.82 -0.24
CA GLU A 72 8.84 2.69 1.06
C GLU A 72 7.81 1.56 1.09
N VAL A 73 7.56 0.93 -0.06
CA VAL A 73 6.74 -0.29 -0.13
C VAL A 73 7.44 -1.41 0.63
N THR A 74 6.73 -1.94 1.62
CA THR A 74 7.22 -3.03 2.48
C THR A 74 6.56 -4.37 2.18
N ARG A 75 5.33 -4.36 1.64
CA ARG A 75 4.61 -5.58 1.26
C ARG A 75 3.76 -5.35 0.03
N ILE A 76 3.69 -6.35 -0.83
CA ILE A 76 2.72 -6.43 -1.92
C ILE A 76 1.95 -7.73 -1.73
N GLY A 77 0.64 -7.63 -1.59
CA GLY A 77 -0.24 -8.77 -1.47
C GLY A 77 -1.20 -8.86 -2.65
N VAL A 78 -1.48 -10.08 -3.08
CA VAL A 78 -2.36 -10.36 -4.21
C VAL A 78 -3.48 -11.29 -3.76
N TYR A 79 -4.70 -10.86 -4.01
CA TYR A 79 -5.91 -11.66 -3.83
C TYR A 79 -6.59 -11.85 -5.18
N PHE A 80 -6.81 -13.10 -5.56
CA PHE A 80 -7.45 -13.44 -6.81
C PHE A 80 -8.58 -14.44 -6.57
N LYS A 81 -9.76 -14.14 -7.13
CA LYS A 81 -10.95 -14.96 -7.01
C LYS A 81 -11.70 -14.99 -8.34
N THR A 82 -12.21 -16.17 -8.68
CA THR A 82 -13.09 -16.42 -9.80
C THR A 82 -14.37 -17.08 -9.30
N GLU A 83 -15.51 -16.70 -9.86
CA GLU A 83 -16.78 -17.40 -9.71
C GLU A 83 -17.30 -17.76 -11.10
N MET A 84 -17.40 -19.05 -11.38
CA MET A 84 -17.90 -19.56 -12.65
C MET A 84 -19.30 -20.11 -12.42
N ALA A 85 -20.31 -19.47 -13.02
CA ALA A 85 -21.69 -19.86 -12.90
C ALA A 85 -22.03 -21.02 -13.85
N GLY A 86 -23.05 -21.82 -13.50
CA GLY A 86 -23.53 -22.89 -14.35
C GLY A 86 -22.71 -24.18 -14.30
N GLU A 87 -22.06 -24.50 -13.17
CA GLU A 87 -21.36 -25.81 -12.97
C GLU A 87 -22.25 -27.00 -13.33
N ILE A 88 -23.56 -26.88 -13.12
CA ILE A 88 -24.58 -27.90 -13.43
C ILE A 88 -24.82 -28.06 -14.94
N ILE A 89 -24.61 -27.00 -15.74
CA ILE A 89 -24.79 -26.97 -17.20
C ILE A 89 -23.51 -27.43 -17.91
N ARG A 90 -22.35 -27.32 -17.24
CA ARG A 90 -21.04 -27.77 -17.75
C ARG A 90 -21.03 -29.26 -18.14
N ASP A 91 -21.73 -30.10 -17.39
CA ASP A 91 -21.87 -31.53 -17.67
C ASP A 91 -22.71 -31.83 -18.93
N LEU A 92 -23.60 -30.91 -19.33
CA LEU A 92 -24.47 -31.06 -20.51
C LEU A 92 -23.79 -30.63 -21.83
N ALA A 93 -22.83 -29.72 -21.79
CA ALA A 93 -22.22 -29.15 -23.00
C ALA A 93 -20.72 -28.80 -22.80
N PRO A 94 -19.84 -29.79 -22.59
CA PRO A 94 -18.44 -29.55 -22.25
C PRO A 94 -17.71 -28.68 -23.28
N ALA A 95 -17.93 -28.88 -24.59
CA ALA A 95 -17.20 -28.18 -25.66
C ALA A 95 -17.38 -26.65 -25.72
N ILE A 96 -18.39 -26.07 -25.06
CA ILE A 96 -18.62 -24.61 -25.01
C ILE A 96 -18.11 -24.01 -23.69
N PHE A 97 -18.01 -24.83 -22.64
CA PHE A 97 -17.67 -24.39 -21.28
C PHE A 97 -16.22 -24.71 -20.89
N ASP A 98 -15.51 -25.56 -21.64
CA ASP A 98 -14.11 -25.99 -21.40
C ASP A 98 -13.05 -24.92 -21.77
N ILE A 99 -13.48 -23.77 -22.30
CA ILE A 99 -12.59 -22.65 -22.67
C ILE A 99 -12.59 -21.53 -21.61
N ARG A 100 -13.36 -21.68 -20.53
CA ARG A 100 -13.51 -20.64 -19.50
C ARG A 100 -12.28 -20.64 -18.60
N GLU A 101 -11.58 -19.53 -18.59
CA GLU A 101 -10.32 -19.40 -17.89
C GLU A 101 -10.03 -17.92 -17.67
N VAL A 102 -9.52 -17.59 -16.49
CA VAL A 102 -8.97 -16.26 -16.20
C VAL A 102 -7.53 -16.44 -15.76
N GLU A 103 -6.62 -15.87 -16.53
CA GLU A 103 -5.19 -15.79 -16.26
C GLU A 103 -4.86 -14.39 -15.76
N VAL A 104 -4.10 -14.32 -14.67
CA VAL A 104 -3.56 -13.09 -14.11
C VAL A 104 -2.05 -13.18 -14.13
N THR A 105 -1.40 -12.17 -14.72
CA THR A 105 0.04 -12.00 -14.72
C THR A 105 0.40 -10.63 -14.16
N ILE A 106 1.32 -10.58 -13.20
CA ILE A 106 1.90 -9.32 -12.70
C ILE A 106 3.38 -9.30 -13.02
N ARG A 107 3.84 -8.20 -13.62
CA ARG A 107 5.24 -8.01 -14.03
C ARG A 107 5.86 -6.81 -13.33
N ASP A 108 7.12 -6.98 -12.97
CA ASP A 108 7.96 -5.88 -12.50
C ASP A 108 8.32 -4.93 -13.67
N PRO A 109 8.93 -3.76 -13.40
CA PRO A 109 9.35 -2.81 -14.42
C PRO A 109 10.44 -3.36 -15.36
N ASN A 110 11.12 -4.44 -14.98
CA ASN A 110 12.12 -5.13 -15.81
C ASN A 110 11.50 -6.21 -16.71
N GLY A 111 10.20 -6.46 -16.60
CA GLY A 111 9.46 -7.48 -17.34
C GLY A 111 9.49 -8.89 -16.72
N LYS A 112 10.05 -9.05 -15.52
CA LYS A 112 10.05 -10.29 -14.75
C LYS A 112 8.65 -10.55 -14.22
N ILE A 113 8.18 -11.79 -14.35
CA ILE A 113 6.89 -12.23 -13.81
C ILE A 113 7.08 -12.49 -12.31
N GLU A 114 6.35 -11.75 -11.49
CA GLU A 114 6.38 -11.88 -10.02
C GLU A 114 5.15 -12.63 -9.49
N TYR A 115 4.05 -12.59 -10.24
CA TYR A 115 2.85 -13.38 -9.95
C TYR A 115 2.23 -13.90 -11.24
N ASN A 116 1.88 -15.18 -11.26
CA ASN A 116 1.05 -15.78 -12.31
C ASN A 116 0.08 -16.75 -11.63
N ALA A 117 -1.21 -16.60 -11.92
CA ALA A 117 -2.23 -17.56 -11.55
C ALA A 117 -3.28 -17.70 -12.64
N THR A 118 -3.73 -18.94 -12.85
CA THR A 118 -4.77 -19.26 -13.82
C THR A 118 -5.87 -20.06 -13.14
N HIS A 119 -7.12 -19.64 -13.33
CA HIS A 119 -8.30 -20.29 -12.76
C HIS A 119 -9.36 -20.55 -13.84
N ASP A 120 -9.79 -21.81 -13.93
CA ASP A 120 -10.78 -22.36 -14.87
C ASP A 120 -12.13 -22.68 -14.20
N THR A 121 -12.21 -22.47 -12.88
CA THR A 121 -13.32 -22.90 -12.02
C THR A 121 -13.59 -21.87 -10.94
N THR A 122 -14.69 -22.04 -10.20
CA THR A 122 -14.98 -21.24 -9.01
C THR A 122 -13.92 -21.50 -7.94
N LYS A 123 -13.00 -20.55 -7.78
CA LYS A 123 -11.86 -20.70 -6.88
C LYS A 123 -11.47 -19.36 -6.31
N SER A 124 -11.12 -19.38 -5.03
CA SER A 124 -10.42 -18.28 -4.39
C SER A 124 -8.99 -18.73 -4.15
N ALA A 125 -8.03 -18.03 -4.75
CA ALA A 125 -6.63 -18.20 -4.42
C ALA A 125 -6.40 -17.72 -2.98
N PRO A 126 -5.50 -18.38 -2.22
CA PRO A 126 -5.04 -17.83 -0.95
C PRO A 126 -4.40 -16.46 -1.21
N TYR A 127 -4.45 -15.57 -0.22
CA TYR A 127 -3.71 -14.31 -0.27
C TYR A 127 -2.21 -14.59 -0.40
N VAL A 128 -1.59 -14.14 -1.48
CA VAL A 128 -0.17 -14.37 -1.75
C VAL A 128 0.60 -13.09 -1.54
N LEU A 129 1.71 -13.17 -0.80
CA LEU A 129 2.66 -12.07 -0.67
C LEU A 129 3.76 -12.25 -1.71
N ILE A 130 4.02 -11.21 -2.51
CA ILE A 130 5.18 -11.18 -3.41
C ILE A 130 6.43 -10.94 -2.55
N GLU A 131 7.45 -11.77 -2.72
CA GLU A 131 8.71 -11.62 -2.00
C GLU A 131 9.56 -10.52 -2.64
N PRO A 132 10.21 -9.65 -1.84
CA PRO A 132 11.11 -8.64 -2.37
C PRO A 132 12.40 -9.26 -2.93
N GLU A 133 13.15 -8.49 -3.72
CA GLU A 133 14.41 -8.95 -4.29
C GLU A 133 15.50 -9.19 -3.22
N LEU A 134 16.65 -9.71 -3.68
CA LEU A 134 17.83 -10.01 -2.87
C LEU A 134 18.42 -8.71 -2.30
N GLY A 135 17.91 -8.31 -1.13
CA GLY A 135 18.11 -6.97 -0.55
C GLY A 135 16.92 -6.47 0.27
N GLY A 136 15.78 -7.17 0.22
CA GLY A 136 14.59 -6.87 1.02
C GLY A 136 13.79 -5.67 0.51
N LYS A 137 14.01 -5.25 -0.74
CA LYS A 137 13.29 -4.15 -1.40
C LYS A 137 12.65 -4.63 -2.69
N PHE A 138 11.53 -4.01 -3.04
CA PHE A 138 10.90 -4.20 -4.35
C PHE A 138 11.55 -3.30 -5.40
N VAL A 139 11.46 -3.70 -6.67
CA VAL A 139 11.91 -2.86 -7.79
C VAL A 139 10.99 -1.65 -7.89
N SER A 140 11.54 -0.45 -7.69
CA SER A 140 10.78 0.79 -7.84
C SER A 140 10.45 1.05 -9.31
N GLY A 141 9.22 1.52 -9.57
CA GLY A 141 8.74 1.81 -10.91
C GLY A 141 7.25 1.47 -11.08
N GLU A 142 6.80 1.50 -12.32
CA GLU A 142 5.46 1.07 -12.70
C GLU A 142 5.46 -0.44 -12.94
N TRP A 143 4.61 -1.14 -12.20
CA TRP A 143 4.36 -2.57 -12.35
C TRP A 143 3.09 -2.76 -13.19
N ASP A 144 3.13 -3.76 -14.06
CA ASP A 144 2.04 -4.05 -14.99
C ASP A 144 1.20 -5.23 -14.46
N ILE A 145 -0.11 -5.06 -14.48
CA ILE A 145 -1.11 -6.11 -14.24
C ILE A 145 -1.77 -6.42 -15.57
N GLU A 146 -1.72 -7.68 -15.98
CA GLU A 146 -2.35 -8.20 -17.18
C GLU A 146 -3.31 -9.31 -16.78
N VAL A 147 -4.60 -9.12 -17.05
CA VAL A 147 -5.63 -10.14 -16.84
C VAL A 147 -6.20 -10.52 -18.19
N VAL A 148 -6.16 -11.81 -18.53
CA VAL A 148 -6.75 -12.36 -19.75
C VAL A 148 -7.85 -13.31 -19.35
N GLY A 149 -9.08 -13.05 -19.78
CA GLY A 149 -10.24 -13.81 -19.35
C GLY A 149 -11.13 -14.24 -20.51
N THR A 150 -11.54 -15.50 -20.44
CA THR A 150 -12.62 -16.08 -21.24
C THR A 150 -13.71 -16.54 -20.29
N GLY A 151 -14.92 -16.04 -20.49
CA GLY A 151 -16.04 -16.30 -19.59
C GLY A 151 -17.38 -16.17 -20.31
N GLY A 152 -18.44 -16.60 -19.63
CA GLY A 152 -19.78 -16.56 -20.18
C GLY A 152 -20.82 -16.14 -19.14
N GLY A 153 -21.80 -15.36 -19.59
CA GLY A 153 -23.02 -15.09 -18.83
C GLY A 153 -24.27 -15.43 -19.62
N PHE A 154 -25.28 -15.93 -18.92
CA PHE A 154 -26.64 -16.03 -19.43
C PHE A 154 -27.65 -15.65 -18.34
N LEU A 155 -28.43 -14.59 -18.60
CA LEU A 155 -29.42 -14.04 -17.68
C LEU A 155 -28.81 -13.75 -16.29
N THR A 156 -29.21 -14.52 -15.27
CA THR A 156 -28.79 -14.35 -13.87
C THR A 156 -27.56 -15.19 -13.50
N GLU A 157 -27.11 -16.08 -14.37
CA GLU A 157 -25.91 -16.89 -14.17
C GLU A 157 -24.76 -16.26 -14.97
N GLN A 158 -23.88 -15.54 -14.29
CA GLN A 158 -22.76 -14.83 -14.90
C GLN A 158 -21.47 -15.25 -14.23
N ASP A 159 -20.47 -15.58 -15.03
CA ASP A 159 -19.10 -15.73 -14.55
C ASP A 159 -18.59 -14.36 -14.09
N ASN A 160 -17.75 -14.34 -13.06
CA ASN A 160 -17.07 -13.13 -12.61
C ASN A 160 -15.66 -13.44 -12.11
N PHE A 161 -14.84 -12.40 -12.04
CA PHE A 161 -13.58 -12.45 -11.32
C PHE A 161 -13.32 -11.15 -10.56
N LEU A 162 -12.49 -11.27 -9.54
CA LEU A 162 -11.96 -10.18 -8.75
C LEU A 162 -10.47 -10.41 -8.53
N LEU A 163 -9.67 -9.46 -8.96
CA LEU A 163 -8.26 -9.32 -8.62
C LEU A 163 -8.10 -8.08 -7.75
N SER A 164 -7.38 -8.22 -6.64
CA SER A 164 -7.00 -7.11 -5.76
C SER A 164 -5.52 -7.20 -5.46
N VAL A 165 -4.79 -6.12 -5.73
CA VAL A 165 -3.37 -5.98 -5.41
C VAL A 165 -3.23 -4.89 -4.35
N ASP A 166 -2.77 -5.29 -3.18
CA ASP A 166 -2.57 -4.40 -2.03
C ASP A 166 -1.09 -4.07 -1.89
N VAL A 167 -0.78 -2.78 -2.01
CA VAL A 167 0.58 -2.24 -1.81
C VAL A 167 0.63 -1.57 -0.45
N THR A 168 1.39 -2.16 0.47
CA THR A 168 1.56 -1.60 1.82
C THR A 168 2.83 -0.78 1.90
N ARG A 169 2.67 0.50 2.27
CA ARG A 169 3.76 1.44 2.54
C ARG A 169 3.90 1.69 4.04
N THR A 170 5.12 1.93 4.50
CA THR A 170 5.32 2.49 5.84
C THR A 170 5.25 4.00 5.76
N CYS A 171 4.53 4.62 6.68
CA CYS A 171 4.42 6.07 6.74
C CYS A 171 4.62 6.59 8.16
N THR A 172 4.85 7.89 8.22
CA THR A 172 5.18 8.61 9.44
C THR A 172 4.04 9.58 9.74
N ILE A 173 3.45 9.45 10.93
CA ILE A 173 2.43 10.37 11.43
C ILE A 173 3.10 11.34 12.39
N TYR A 174 3.09 12.62 12.02
CA TYR A 174 3.58 13.70 12.87
C TYR A 174 2.49 14.13 13.85
N PRO A 175 2.80 14.44 15.12
CA PRO A 175 1.78 14.74 16.12
C PRO A 175 0.93 16.00 15.85
N GLN A 176 1.35 16.85 14.92
CA GLN A 176 0.66 18.10 14.56
C GLN A 176 -0.32 17.90 13.40
N ASP A 177 -0.09 16.87 12.59
CA ASP A 177 -0.83 16.55 11.39
C ASP A 177 -1.21 15.06 11.51
N ASP A 178 -2.48 14.76 11.83
CA ASP A 178 -3.01 13.39 11.88
C ASP A 178 -3.08 12.72 10.47
N VAL A 179 -2.19 13.12 9.57
CA VAL A 179 -2.05 12.65 8.20
C VAL A 179 -0.79 11.80 8.11
N CYS A 180 -0.94 10.61 7.56
CA CYS A 180 0.14 9.68 7.24
C CYS A 180 0.95 10.26 6.06
N VAL A 181 2.19 10.65 6.34
CA VAL A 181 3.12 11.18 5.33
C VAL A 181 4.09 10.08 4.97
N VAL A 182 4.12 9.71 3.69
CA VAL A 182 5.14 8.84 3.12
C VAL A 182 6.32 9.75 2.75
N ASP A 183 7.46 9.56 3.41
CA ASP A 183 8.70 10.32 3.16
C ASP A 183 9.50 9.73 1.99
#